data_AF-A0A839JU15-F1
#
_entry.id   AF-A0A839JU15-F1
#
_cell.length_a   1.000
_cell.length_b   1.000
_cell.length_c   1.000
_cell.angle_alpha   90.00
_cell.angle_beta   90.00
_cell.angle_gamma   90.00
#
_symmetry.space_group_name_H-M   'P 1'
#
loop_
_entity.id
_entity.type
_entity.pdbx_description
1 polymer ?
#
loop_
_entity_poly.entity_id
_entity_poly.type
_entity_poly.pdbx_seq_one_letter_code
_entity_poly.pdbx_strand_id
1 'polypeptide(L)'
;MINLDQELTWLKACEDLVELENRYQRILGKKGYVSEALKTLAQLPIEEKKIQGGQISALKTALQAAYEECFERLKLREINVQLAEDIVDISLPGTPVEQGYFSLLSKVRRELEEIAQGMGFIVEHGRDVVSKFENFESVNIPVSHPATEMHDTIYIDELDPRGENFVLRTHTSSAQNYVIKKYGVPIRAVLPGRVYRFENVDATHDTMFYQFEGVYIDKNISIAHFKTIIQDFLTVALQKKVEIRMRPAYFPFVEPGFEIDTRYEYVNPKTGNKEMSKWMEILGAGMIHPNVLKEAGVNPEDGRTGFAFGMGINRLVAVRYGIKDIRLFTNGDLRFLKSR
;
A
#
# COMPACT_ATOMS: atom_id res chain seq x y z
N MET A 1 33.02 -40.33 59.97
CA MET A 1 31.59 -40.08 59.66
C MET A 1 31.50 -38.73 58.98
N ILE A 2 30.76 -38.62 57.87
CA ILE A 2 30.48 -37.34 57.22
C ILE A 2 29.61 -36.52 58.18
N ASN A 3 30.00 -35.28 58.46
CA ASN A 3 29.19 -34.37 59.27
C ASN A 3 28.21 -33.63 58.34
N LEU A 4 26.91 -33.97 58.44
CA LEU A 4 25.86 -33.39 57.60
C LEU A 4 25.81 -31.86 57.73
N ASP A 5 25.92 -31.33 58.94
CA ASP A 5 25.81 -29.89 59.19
C ASP A 5 26.98 -29.13 58.57
N GLN A 6 28.17 -29.73 58.57
CA GLN A 6 29.35 -29.14 57.93
C GLN A 6 29.20 -29.08 56.40
N GLU A 7 28.71 -30.16 55.77
CA GLU A 7 28.50 -30.18 54.33
C GLU A 7 27.35 -29.27 53.89
N LEU A 8 26.25 -29.21 54.65
CA LEU A 8 25.16 -28.27 54.39
C LEU A 8 25.62 -26.81 54.52
N THR A 9 26.50 -26.51 55.49
CA THR A 9 27.08 -25.18 55.65
C THR A 9 27.98 -24.82 54.47
N TRP A 10 28.81 -25.76 54.01
CA TRP A 10 29.67 -25.57 52.86
C TRP A 10 28.86 -25.37 51.56
N LEU A 11 27.82 -26.18 51.34
CA LEU A 11 26.92 -26.05 50.18
C LEU A 11 26.23 -24.68 50.13
N LYS A 12 25.84 -24.14 51.29
CA LYS A 12 25.30 -22.78 51.37
C LYS A 12 26.32 -21.71 51.00
N ALA A 13 27.59 -21.92 51.33
CA ALA A 13 28.68 -20.96 51.11
C ALA A 13 29.41 -21.12 49.75
N CYS A 14 29.22 -22.23 49.04
CA CYS A 14 29.90 -22.49 47.77
C CYS A 14 29.45 -21.51 46.68
N GLU A 15 30.42 -20.89 46.00
CA GLU A 15 30.22 -19.90 44.93
C GLU A 15 30.74 -20.34 43.55
N ASP A 16 31.33 -21.53 43.45
CA ASP A 16 32.02 -22.02 42.25
C ASP A 16 31.44 -23.38 41.80
N LEU A 17 30.97 -23.44 40.55
CA LEU A 17 30.38 -24.65 39.97
C LEU A 17 31.39 -25.81 39.85
N VAL A 18 32.65 -25.52 39.54
CA VAL A 18 33.72 -26.51 39.46
C VAL A 18 34.04 -27.05 40.85
N GLU A 19 34.04 -26.21 41.88
CA GLU A 19 34.21 -26.65 43.26
C GLU A 19 33.02 -27.50 43.75
N LEU A 20 31.80 -27.09 43.40
CA LEU A 20 30.56 -27.84 43.68
C LEU A 20 30.59 -29.24 43.04
N GLU A 21 30.96 -29.35 41.76
CA GLU A 21 31.04 -30.63 41.05
C GLU A 21 32.13 -31.53 41.64
N ASN A 22 33.30 -30.98 41.96
CA ASN A 22 34.37 -31.72 42.62
C ASN A 22 33.94 -32.26 44.00
N ARG A 23 33.19 -31.45 44.78
CA ARG A 23 32.66 -31.87 46.08
C ARG A 23 31.57 -32.93 45.93
N TYR A 24 30.69 -32.78 44.93
CA TYR A 24 29.66 -33.76 44.59
C TYR A 24 30.27 -35.13 44.29
N GLN A 25 31.30 -35.19 43.43
CA GLN A 25 31.97 -36.44 43.07
C GLN A 25 32.65 -37.12 44.27
N ARG A 26 33.23 -36.34 45.20
CA ARG A 26 33.87 -36.86 46.42
C ARG A 26 32.87 -37.43 47.42
N ILE A 27 31.66 -36.87 47.53
CA ILE A 27 30.69 -37.24 48.57
C ILE A 27 29.62 -38.18 48.03
N LEU A 28 28.93 -37.77 46.97
CA LEU A 28 27.77 -38.46 46.38
C LEU A 28 28.11 -39.28 45.12
N GLY A 29 29.32 -39.12 44.57
CA GLY A 29 29.76 -39.85 43.38
C GLY A 29 29.82 -41.37 43.55
N LYS A 30 30.05 -42.08 42.44
CA LYS A 30 30.09 -43.56 42.38
C LYS A 30 31.17 -44.19 43.29
N LYS A 31 32.26 -43.45 43.54
CA LYS A 31 33.34 -43.80 44.49
C LYS A 31 33.38 -42.84 45.69
N GLY A 32 32.31 -42.08 45.93
CA GLY A 32 32.26 -41.09 47.00
C GLY A 32 32.01 -41.72 48.36
N TYR A 33 32.23 -40.93 49.42
CA TYR A 33 32.11 -41.39 50.81
C TYR A 33 30.75 -42.03 51.14
N VAL A 34 29.65 -41.54 50.58
CA VAL A 34 28.31 -42.12 50.80
C VAL A 34 28.20 -43.50 50.12
N SER A 35 28.74 -43.65 48.92
CA SER A 35 28.76 -44.92 48.19
C SER A 35 29.66 -45.96 48.86
N GLU A 36 30.78 -45.54 49.48
CA GLU A 36 31.65 -46.43 50.27
C GLU A 36 30.99 -46.84 51.59
N ALA A 37 30.34 -45.91 52.29
CA ALA A 37 29.59 -46.20 53.52
C ALA A 37 28.42 -47.18 53.27
N LEU A 38 27.77 -47.11 52.10
CA LEU A 38 26.75 -48.09 51.70
C LEU A 38 27.34 -49.49 51.46
N LYS A 39 28.58 -49.62 51.01
CA LYS A 39 29.24 -50.93 50.81
C LYS A 39 29.61 -51.60 52.13
N THR A 40 30.00 -50.82 53.14
CA THR A 40 30.33 -51.35 54.48
C THR A 40 29.11 -51.93 55.21
N LEU A 41 27.88 -51.54 54.81
CA LEU A 41 26.63 -52.13 55.34
C LEU A 41 26.44 -53.61 54.98
N ALA A 42 27.17 -54.15 54.01
CA ALA A 42 27.09 -55.56 53.63
C ALA A 42 27.58 -56.52 54.73
N GLN A 43 28.39 -56.01 55.68
CA GLN A 43 29.07 -56.80 56.71
C GLN A 43 28.36 -56.79 58.08
N LEU A 44 27.22 -56.09 58.20
CA LEU A 44 26.53 -55.88 59.47
C LEU A 44 25.31 -56.83 59.67
N PRO A 45 24.96 -57.15 60.93
CA PRO A 45 23.72 -57.86 61.28
C PRO A 45 22.47 -57.13 60.76
N ILE A 46 21.40 -57.89 60.47
CA ILE A 46 20.17 -57.38 59.81
C ILE A 46 19.53 -56.20 60.56
N GLU A 47 19.51 -56.24 61.90
CA GLU A 47 18.98 -55.18 62.76
C GLU A 47 19.79 -53.87 62.64
N GLU A 48 21.12 -53.94 62.75
CA GLU A 48 22.01 -52.76 62.64
C GLU A 48 22.06 -52.21 61.22
N LYS A 49 21.97 -53.09 60.22
CA LYS A 49 21.93 -52.72 58.80
C LYS A 49 20.70 -51.87 58.46
N LYS A 50 19.55 -52.12 59.10
CA LYS A 50 18.32 -51.34 58.91
C LYS A 50 18.45 -49.92 59.48
N ILE A 51 19.05 -49.78 60.66
CA ILE A 51 19.25 -48.49 61.34
C ILE A 51 20.29 -47.65 60.59
N GLN A 52 21.49 -48.20 60.34
CA GLN A 52 22.56 -47.47 59.66
C GLN A 52 22.24 -47.20 58.18
N GLY A 53 21.56 -48.13 57.49
CA GLY A 53 21.09 -47.93 56.13
C GLY A 53 20.06 -46.80 56.01
N GLY A 54 19.14 -46.70 56.98
CA GLY A 54 18.19 -45.59 57.06
C GLY A 54 18.88 -44.24 57.27
N GLN A 55 19.87 -44.18 58.15
CA GLN A 55 20.66 -42.96 58.40
C GLN A 55 21.46 -42.53 57.16
N ILE A 56 22.13 -43.46 56.47
CA ILE A 56 22.89 -43.15 55.25
C ILE A 56 21.96 -42.75 54.09
N SER A 57 20.79 -43.37 53.98
CA SER A 57 19.80 -42.98 52.96
C SER A 57 19.26 -41.58 53.22
N ALA A 58 18.92 -41.25 54.48
CA ALA A 58 18.46 -39.91 54.86
C ALA A 58 19.55 -38.84 54.60
N LEU A 59 20.80 -39.16 54.96
CA LEU A 59 21.97 -38.32 54.69
C LEU A 59 22.14 -38.07 53.18
N LYS A 60 22.06 -39.13 52.37
CA LYS A 60 22.17 -39.04 50.91
C LYS A 60 21.09 -38.13 50.32
N THR A 61 19.84 -38.31 50.72
CA THR A 61 18.72 -37.50 50.23
C THR A 61 18.88 -36.04 50.61
N ALA A 62 19.24 -35.75 51.87
CA ALA A 62 19.43 -34.38 52.34
C ALA A 62 20.58 -33.67 51.61
N LEU A 63 21.70 -34.36 51.40
CA LEU A 63 22.83 -33.82 50.64
C LEU A 63 22.47 -33.61 49.17
N GLN A 64 21.86 -34.61 48.52
CA GLN A 64 21.47 -34.50 47.11
C GLN A 64 20.55 -33.29 46.87
N ALA A 65 19.55 -33.09 47.73
CA ALA A 65 18.66 -31.93 47.65
C ALA A 65 19.43 -30.60 47.81
N ALA A 66 20.34 -30.52 48.79
CA ALA A 66 21.14 -29.31 49.01
C ALA A 66 22.16 -29.04 47.89
N TYR A 67 22.69 -30.09 47.25
CA TYR A 67 23.54 -29.96 46.06
C TYR A 67 22.74 -29.43 44.86
N GLU A 68 21.54 -29.97 44.61
CA GLU A 68 20.66 -29.50 43.55
C GLU A 68 20.26 -28.03 43.76
N GLU A 69 19.92 -27.64 44.99
CA GLU A 69 19.61 -26.25 45.33
C GLU A 69 20.81 -25.31 45.09
N CYS A 70 22.01 -25.72 45.53
CA CYS A 70 23.23 -24.95 45.31
C CYS A 70 23.57 -24.83 43.81
N PHE A 71 23.43 -25.93 43.06
CA PHE A 71 23.70 -25.98 41.63
C PHE A 71 22.78 -25.04 40.85
N GLU A 72 21.47 -25.11 41.08
CA GLU A 72 20.50 -24.22 40.42
C GLU A 72 20.73 -22.75 40.78
N ARG A 73 21.08 -22.45 42.04
CA ARG A 73 21.45 -21.09 42.47
C ARG A 73 22.66 -20.55 41.71
N LEU A 74 23.73 -21.34 41.59
CA LEU A 74 24.95 -20.92 40.89
C LEU A 74 24.74 -20.77 39.38
N LYS A 75 23.99 -21.69 38.78
CA LYS A 75 23.62 -21.63 37.36
C LYS A 75 22.77 -20.39 37.04
N LEU A 76 21.80 -20.08 37.90
CA LEU A 76 20.97 -18.88 37.74
C LEU A 76 21.80 -17.59 37.89
N ARG A 77 22.79 -17.58 38.79
CA ARG A 77 23.74 -16.46 38.93
C ARG A 77 24.56 -16.27 37.66
N GLU A 78 25.11 -17.33 37.08
CA GLU A 78 25.90 -17.27 35.84
C GLU A 78 25.05 -16.74 34.67
N ILE A 79 23.82 -17.25 34.51
CA ILE A 79 22.86 -16.75 33.51
C ILE A 79 22.58 -15.26 33.70
N ASN A 80 22.32 -14.81 34.93
CA ASN A 80 22.02 -13.41 35.20
C ASN A 80 23.22 -12.48 34.97
N VAL A 81 24.44 -12.94 35.21
CA VAL A 81 25.67 -12.19 34.89
C VAL A 81 25.77 -12.02 33.38
N GLN A 82 25.61 -13.10 32.62
CA GLN A 82 25.65 -13.05 31.15
C GLN A 82 24.54 -12.14 30.59
N LEU A 83 23.31 -12.27 31.11
CA LEU A 83 22.20 -11.41 30.71
C LEU A 83 22.43 -9.94 31.04
N ALA A 84 23.15 -9.62 32.12
CA ALA A 84 23.51 -8.26 32.49
C ALA A 84 24.57 -7.65 31.57
N GLU A 85 25.50 -8.48 31.07
CA GLU A 85 26.49 -8.08 30.05
C GLU A 85 25.85 -7.88 28.67
N ASP A 86 24.85 -8.70 28.33
CA ASP A 86 24.15 -8.68 27.05
C ASP A 86 22.98 -7.67 27.00
N ILE A 87 22.85 -6.77 27.98
CA ILE A 87 21.84 -5.70 27.95
C ILE A 87 22.19 -4.70 26.86
N VAL A 88 21.38 -4.69 25.80
CA VAL A 88 21.43 -3.70 24.73
C VAL A 88 20.28 -2.71 24.87
N ASP A 89 20.53 -1.47 24.46
CA ASP A 89 19.47 -0.46 24.34
C ASP A 89 18.62 -0.75 23.09
N ILE A 90 17.49 -1.42 23.30
CA ILE A 90 16.52 -1.75 22.25
C ILE A 90 15.81 -0.53 21.64
N SER A 91 16.00 0.67 22.22
CA SER A 91 15.44 1.91 21.68
C SER A 91 16.32 2.56 20.61
N LEU A 92 17.58 2.11 20.47
CA LEU A 92 18.48 2.62 19.46
C LEU A 92 17.94 2.29 18.05
N PRO A 93 18.01 3.25 17.11
CA PRO A 93 17.62 2.99 15.74
C PRO A 93 18.51 1.88 15.16
N GLY A 94 17.86 0.87 14.58
CA GLY A 94 18.56 -0.17 13.84
C GLY A 94 19.22 0.38 12.57
N THR A 95 19.86 -0.51 11.81
CA THR A 95 20.44 -0.12 10.52
C THR A 95 19.32 0.32 9.58
N PRO A 96 19.34 1.56 9.07
CA PRO A 96 18.28 2.05 8.20
C PRO A 96 18.29 1.25 6.89
N VAL A 97 17.11 0.78 6.50
CA VAL A 97 16.89 0.14 5.20
C VAL A 97 16.18 1.15 4.31
N GLU A 98 16.72 1.39 3.12
CA GLU A 98 16.05 2.28 2.15
C GLU A 98 14.70 1.68 1.74
N GLN A 99 13.63 2.46 1.92
CA GLN A 99 12.30 2.09 1.46
C GLN A 99 12.04 2.67 0.07
N GLY A 100 11.40 1.88 -0.78
CA GLY A 100 10.89 2.36 -2.06
C GLY A 100 9.64 3.22 -1.89
N TYR A 101 9.45 4.20 -2.77
CA TYR A 101 8.28 5.08 -2.79
C TYR A 101 7.60 5.01 -4.15
N PHE A 102 6.27 4.96 -4.16
CA PHE A 102 5.52 5.22 -5.39
C PHE A 102 5.53 6.71 -5.68
N SER A 103 5.59 7.08 -6.97
CA SER A 103 5.29 8.46 -7.34
C SER A 103 3.87 8.83 -6.91
N LEU A 104 3.65 10.09 -6.53
CA LEU A 104 2.34 10.55 -6.06
C LEU A 104 1.25 10.35 -7.13
N LEU A 105 1.60 10.56 -8.41
CA LEU A 105 0.70 10.28 -9.52
C LEU A 105 0.36 8.79 -9.63
N SER A 106 1.33 7.89 -9.45
CA SER A 106 1.08 6.44 -9.47
C SER A 106 0.19 5.99 -8.32
N LYS A 107 0.42 6.53 -7.12
CA LYS A 107 -0.40 6.24 -5.93
C LYS A 107 -1.85 6.67 -6.16
N VAL A 108 -2.06 7.92 -6.55
CA VAL A 108 -3.42 8.44 -6.77
C VAL A 108 -4.09 7.77 -7.97
N ARG A 109 -3.38 7.49 -9.07
CA ARG A 109 -3.94 6.73 -10.18
C ARG A 109 -4.52 5.38 -9.71
N ARG A 110 -3.77 4.63 -8.92
CA ARG A 110 -4.22 3.34 -8.37
C ARG A 110 -5.42 3.50 -7.45
N GLU A 111 -5.43 4.52 -6.59
CA GLU A 111 -6.59 4.83 -5.76
C GLU A 111 -7.85 5.13 -6.61
N LEU A 112 -7.71 5.89 -7.70
CA LEU A 112 -8.82 6.18 -8.62
C LEU A 112 -9.33 4.92 -9.34
N GLU A 113 -8.41 4.04 -9.75
CA GLU A 113 -8.73 2.74 -10.33
C GLU A 113 -9.51 1.87 -9.33
N GLU A 114 -9.06 1.79 -8.08
CA GLU A 114 -9.72 1.04 -7.00
C GLU A 114 -11.12 1.61 -6.69
N ILE A 115 -11.27 2.94 -6.64
CA ILE A 115 -12.57 3.60 -6.46
C ILE A 115 -13.51 3.21 -7.61
N ALA A 116 -13.04 3.32 -8.86
CA ALA A 116 -13.84 2.98 -10.03
C ALA A 116 -14.25 1.49 -10.05
N GLN A 117 -13.34 0.59 -9.70
CA GLN A 117 -13.62 -0.84 -9.55
C GLN A 117 -14.68 -1.09 -8.47
N GLY A 118 -14.60 -0.41 -7.33
CA GLY A 118 -15.62 -0.46 -6.28
C GLY A 118 -17.01 0.00 -6.74
N MET A 119 -17.08 0.87 -7.76
CA MET A 119 -18.31 1.33 -8.41
C MET A 119 -18.75 0.42 -9.59
N GLY A 120 -18.02 -0.67 -9.85
CA GLY A 120 -18.31 -1.64 -10.90
C GLY A 120 -17.79 -1.25 -12.29
N PHE A 121 -16.83 -0.33 -12.39
CA PHE A 121 -16.13 -0.04 -13.63
C PHE A 121 -14.98 -1.02 -13.83
N ILE A 122 -14.82 -1.53 -15.05
CA ILE A 122 -13.59 -2.23 -15.44
C ILE A 122 -12.50 -1.20 -15.73
N VAL A 123 -11.24 -1.57 -15.48
CA VAL A 123 -10.09 -0.73 -15.80
C VAL A 123 -9.44 -1.28 -17.06
N GLU A 124 -9.26 -0.42 -18.06
CA GLU A 124 -8.61 -0.75 -19.32
C GLU A 124 -7.54 0.28 -19.67
N HIS A 125 -6.54 -0.14 -20.44
CA HIS A 125 -5.45 0.74 -20.86
C HIS A 125 -5.33 0.76 -22.38
N GLY A 126 -5.26 1.97 -22.94
CA GLY A 126 -4.99 2.18 -24.35
C GLY A 126 -3.50 2.19 -24.68
N ARG A 127 -3.18 2.10 -25.97
CA ARG A 127 -1.84 2.38 -26.51
C ARG A 127 -1.55 3.88 -26.46
N ASP A 128 -0.28 4.24 -26.33
CA ASP A 128 0.15 5.65 -26.34
C ASP A 128 0.23 6.19 -27.78
N VAL A 129 0.69 5.35 -28.71
CA VAL A 129 0.69 5.62 -30.16
C VAL A 129 -0.59 5.06 -30.76
N VAL A 130 -1.36 5.92 -31.42
CA VAL A 130 -2.68 5.60 -31.98
C VAL A 130 -2.86 6.24 -33.36
N SER A 131 -3.77 5.68 -34.15
CA SER A 131 -4.18 6.27 -35.43
C SER A 131 -4.99 7.56 -35.21
N LYS A 132 -5.09 8.41 -36.24
CA LYS A 132 -5.98 9.58 -36.21
C LYS A 132 -7.45 9.19 -36.07
N PHE A 133 -7.83 8.04 -36.64
CA PHE A 133 -9.16 7.48 -36.44
C PHE A 133 -9.45 7.25 -34.97
N GLU A 134 -8.58 6.51 -34.27
CA GLU A 134 -8.73 6.23 -32.85
C GLU A 134 -8.78 7.54 -32.04
N ASN A 135 -7.84 8.45 -32.27
CA ASN A 135 -7.74 9.67 -31.48
C ASN A 135 -8.81 10.73 -31.76
N PHE A 136 -9.37 10.82 -32.97
CA PHE A 136 -10.26 11.93 -33.33
C PHE A 136 -11.59 11.47 -33.91
N GLU A 137 -11.56 10.76 -35.03
CA GLU A 137 -12.77 10.42 -35.78
C GLU A 137 -13.72 9.52 -34.97
N SER A 138 -13.15 8.54 -34.24
CA SER A 138 -13.92 7.58 -33.44
C SER A 138 -14.70 8.21 -32.29
N VAL A 139 -14.31 9.42 -31.91
CA VAL A 139 -14.93 10.27 -30.88
C VAL A 139 -15.54 11.54 -31.50
N ASN A 140 -15.95 11.48 -32.77
CA ASN A 140 -16.68 12.54 -33.46
C ASN A 140 -15.94 13.90 -33.50
N ILE A 141 -14.59 13.88 -33.47
CA ILE A 141 -13.75 15.05 -33.71
C ILE A 141 -13.35 15.03 -35.19
N PRO A 142 -13.79 16.01 -36.01
CA PRO A 142 -13.38 16.09 -37.41
C PRO A 142 -11.87 16.33 -37.53
N VAL A 143 -11.23 15.73 -38.55
CA VAL A 143 -9.79 15.94 -38.81
C VAL A 143 -9.47 17.39 -39.17
N SER A 144 -10.43 18.11 -39.76
CA SER A 144 -10.35 19.54 -40.08
C SER A 144 -10.86 20.46 -38.96
N HIS A 145 -11.16 19.93 -37.77
CA HIS A 145 -11.69 20.73 -36.68
C HIS A 145 -10.56 21.52 -36.02
N PRO A 146 -10.79 22.76 -35.54
CA PRO A 146 -9.80 23.47 -34.75
C PRO A 146 -9.28 22.65 -33.56
N ALA A 147 -10.01 21.64 -33.08
CA ALA A 147 -9.56 20.74 -32.01
C ALA A 147 -8.35 19.86 -32.40
N THR A 148 -8.22 19.45 -33.66
CA THR A 148 -7.01 18.74 -34.12
C THR A 148 -5.79 19.67 -34.17
N GLU A 149 -6.00 20.97 -34.42
CA GLU A 149 -4.98 22.02 -34.33
C GLU A 149 -4.76 22.54 -32.89
N MET A 150 -5.80 22.58 -32.04
CA MET A 150 -5.79 23.08 -30.65
C MET A 150 -5.21 22.08 -29.66
N HIS A 151 -5.15 20.80 -30.00
CA HIS A 151 -4.55 19.78 -29.12
C HIS A 151 -3.04 19.67 -29.26
N ASP A 152 -2.40 20.55 -30.04
CA ASP A 152 -0.96 20.58 -30.21
C ASP A 152 -0.42 19.15 -30.46
N THR A 153 -1.02 18.45 -31.42
CA THR A 153 -0.86 17.01 -31.60
C THR A 153 0.57 16.66 -32.02
N ILE A 154 1.18 15.66 -31.39
CA ILE A 154 2.51 15.16 -31.76
C ILE A 154 2.36 14.02 -32.78
N TYR A 155 2.87 14.25 -33.99
CA TYR A 155 2.83 13.30 -35.10
C TYR A 155 4.07 12.41 -35.15
N ILE A 156 3.88 11.18 -35.60
CA ILE A 156 4.93 10.17 -35.78
C ILE A 156 5.08 9.89 -37.27
N ASP A 157 6.32 9.81 -37.75
CA ASP A 157 6.62 9.65 -39.18
C ASP A 157 6.11 8.33 -39.78
N GLU A 158 5.93 7.30 -38.93
CA GLU A 158 5.34 6.02 -39.32
C GLU A 158 3.87 6.17 -39.75
N LEU A 159 3.50 5.47 -40.82
CA LEU A 159 2.16 5.49 -41.41
C LEU A 159 1.31 4.32 -40.91
N ASP A 160 0.04 4.61 -40.66
CA ASP A 160 -0.99 3.63 -40.36
C ASP A 160 -1.47 2.89 -41.62
N PRO A 161 -2.31 1.84 -41.50
CA PRO A 161 -2.83 1.09 -42.66
C PRO A 161 -3.66 1.93 -43.64
N ARG A 162 -4.08 3.15 -43.27
CA ARG A 162 -4.80 4.10 -44.14
C ARG A 162 -3.84 5.06 -44.87
N GLY A 163 -2.53 4.95 -44.62
CA GLY A 163 -1.50 5.82 -45.18
C GLY A 163 -1.38 7.17 -44.47
N GLU A 164 -1.84 7.28 -43.22
CA GLU A 164 -1.73 8.50 -42.43
C GLU A 164 -0.73 8.35 -41.28
N ASN A 165 -0.07 9.45 -40.90
CA ASN A 165 0.82 9.44 -39.73
C ASN A 165 0.09 9.01 -38.46
N PHE A 166 0.73 8.13 -37.70
CA PHE A 166 0.35 7.89 -36.31
C PHE A 166 0.53 9.16 -35.45
N VAL A 167 -0.16 9.20 -34.32
CA VAL A 167 -0.05 10.29 -33.34
C VAL A 167 0.18 9.74 -31.94
N LEU A 168 0.82 10.54 -31.09
CA LEU A 168 0.72 10.34 -29.64
C LEU A 168 -0.66 10.80 -29.19
N ARG A 169 -1.38 9.95 -28.46
CA ARG A 169 -2.76 10.26 -28.06
C ARG A 169 -2.83 11.54 -27.22
N THR A 170 -3.80 12.40 -27.53
CA THR A 170 -4.01 13.70 -26.84
C THR A 170 -4.97 13.59 -25.66
N HIS A 171 -5.67 12.47 -25.59
CA HIS A 171 -6.63 12.09 -24.54
C HIS A 171 -6.78 10.57 -24.49
N THR A 172 -7.28 10.01 -23.39
CA THR A 172 -7.45 8.54 -23.27
C THR A 172 -8.74 8.04 -23.90
N SER A 173 -9.60 8.95 -24.39
CA SER A 173 -10.79 8.60 -25.17
C SER A 173 -10.48 7.82 -26.45
N SER A 174 -9.23 7.88 -26.93
CA SER A 174 -8.76 7.14 -28.11
C SER A 174 -8.93 5.63 -28.00
N ALA A 175 -9.02 5.09 -26.77
CA ALA A 175 -9.29 3.69 -26.51
C ALA A 175 -10.79 3.36 -26.32
N GLN A 176 -11.68 4.35 -26.18
CA GLN A 176 -13.10 4.10 -25.89
C GLN A 176 -13.78 3.28 -26.98
N ASN A 177 -13.57 3.62 -28.26
CA ASN A 177 -14.15 2.88 -29.38
C ASN A 177 -13.73 1.41 -29.37
N TYR A 178 -12.44 1.15 -29.16
CA TYR A 178 -11.89 -0.21 -29.05
C TYR A 178 -12.51 -0.97 -27.86
N VAL A 179 -12.57 -0.35 -26.68
CA VAL A 179 -13.10 -0.98 -25.46
C VAL A 179 -14.58 -1.29 -25.58
N ILE A 180 -15.38 -0.38 -26.16
CA ILE A 180 -16.80 -0.64 -26.42
C ILE A 180 -16.98 -1.81 -27.40
N LYS A 181 -16.19 -1.86 -28.48
CA LYS A 181 -16.24 -2.96 -29.45
C LYS A 181 -15.77 -4.30 -28.86
N LYS A 182 -14.76 -4.28 -27.98
CA LYS A 182 -14.20 -5.48 -27.33
C LYS A 182 -15.20 -6.15 -26.39
N TYR A 183 -15.91 -5.37 -25.59
CA TYR A 183 -16.78 -5.89 -24.53
C TYR A 183 -18.28 -5.85 -24.86
N GLY A 184 -18.68 -5.02 -25.83
CA GLY A 184 -20.08 -4.73 -26.11
C GLY A 184 -20.73 -3.88 -25.02
N VAL A 185 -22.07 -3.77 -25.09
CA VAL A 185 -22.89 -3.01 -24.13
C VAL A 185 -23.89 -3.94 -23.41
N PRO A 186 -24.15 -3.75 -22.09
CA PRO A 186 -23.76 -2.61 -21.26
C PRO A 186 -22.31 -2.62 -20.82
N ILE A 187 -21.73 -1.43 -20.64
CA ILE A 187 -20.32 -1.27 -20.28
C ILE A 187 -20.12 -0.10 -19.30
N ARG A 188 -19.31 -0.35 -18.28
CA ARG A 188 -18.73 0.67 -17.39
C ARG A 188 -17.23 0.47 -17.42
N ALA A 189 -16.49 1.39 -18.02
CA ALA A 189 -15.04 1.28 -18.11
C ALA A 189 -14.36 2.60 -17.77
N VAL A 190 -13.17 2.53 -17.18
CA VAL A 190 -12.25 3.65 -17.01
C VAL A 190 -10.94 3.40 -17.73
N LEU A 191 -10.37 4.47 -18.27
CA LEU A 191 -9.21 4.50 -19.15
C LEU A 191 -8.15 5.44 -18.57
N PRO A 192 -7.42 5.01 -17.53
CA PRO A 192 -6.26 5.74 -17.03
C PRO A 192 -5.07 5.60 -17.98
N GLY A 193 -4.38 6.70 -18.25
CA GLY A 193 -3.22 6.67 -19.13
C GLY A 193 -2.49 8.00 -19.28
N ARG A 194 -1.27 7.93 -19.84
CA ARG A 194 -0.51 9.11 -20.26
C ARG A 194 -1.11 9.71 -21.52
N VAL A 195 -1.11 11.02 -21.62
CA VAL A 195 -1.52 11.75 -22.81
C VAL A 195 -0.48 12.82 -23.12
N TYR A 196 -0.44 13.25 -24.37
CA TYR A 196 0.63 14.06 -24.90
C TYR A 196 0.06 15.26 -25.66
N ARG A 197 0.59 16.44 -25.38
CA ARG A 197 0.23 17.69 -26.07
C ARG A 197 1.47 18.57 -26.21
N PHE A 198 1.68 19.14 -27.37
CA PHE A 198 2.82 20.01 -27.66
C PHE A 198 2.58 21.44 -27.12
N GLU A 199 2.37 21.52 -25.81
CA GLU A 199 2.14 22.76 -25.09
C GLU A 199 3.44 23.26 -24.42
N ASN A 200 3.54 24.57 -24.19
CA ASN A 200 4.64 25.14 -23.41
C ASN A 200 4.55 24.71 -21.95
N VAL A 201 5.64 24.14 -21.43
CA VAL A 201 5.72 23.68 -20.03
C VAL A 201 5.72 24.87 -19.07
N ASP A 202 4.73 24.93 -18.17
CA ASP A 202 4.61 25.94 -17.13
C ASP A 202 4.12 25.34 -15.80
N ALA A 203 3.70 26.15 -14.83
CA ALA A 203 3.26 25.65 -13.52
C ALA A 203 1.97 24.80 -13.58
N THR A 204 1.23 24.85 -14.69
CA THR A 204 -0.08 24.24 -14.91
C THR A 204 -0.18 23.38 -16.17
N HIS A 205 0.79 23.47 -17.09
CA HIS A 205 0.86 22.72 -18.35
C HIS A 205 2.16 21.91 -18.42
N ASP A 206 2.07 20.68 -18.94
CA ASP A 206 3.20 19.78 -19.20
C ASP A 206 2.94 19.05 -20.52
N THR A 207 3.99 18.72 -21.26
CA THR A 207 3.88 18.05 -22.57
C THR A 207 3.35 16.62 -22.42
N MET A 208 3.61 15.99 -21.27
CA MET A 208 3.08 14.69 -20.90
C MET A 208 2.43 14.76 -19.52
N PHE A 209 1.19 14.30 -19.44
CA PHE A 209 0.46 14.22 -18.18
C PHE A 209 -0.48 13.01 -18.18
N TYR A 210 -1.10 12.74 -17.03
CA TYR A 210 -1.99 11.61 -16.88
C TYR A 210 -3.45 12.05 -16.91
N GLN A 211 -4.25 11.34 -17.69
CA GLN A 211 -5.70 11.45 -17.68
C GLN A 211 -6.34 10.17 -17.16
N PHE A 212 -7.55 10.36 -16.66
CA PHE A 212 -8.45 9.33 -16.23
C PHE A 212 -9.81 9.63 -16.85
N GLU A 213 -10.19 8.83 -17.83
CA GLU A 213 -11.49 8.94 -18.46
C GLU A 213 -12.37 7.77 -18.09
N GLY A 214 -13.68 7.98 -18.13
CA GLY A 214 -14.66 6.93 -17.91
C GLY A 214 -15.79 6.99 -18.91
N VAL A 215 -16.35 5.82 -19.20
CA VAL A 215 -17.49 5.63 -20.07
C VAL A 215 -18.49 4.70 -19.39
N TYR A 216 -19.77 5.07 -19.39
CA TYR A 216 -20.86 4.22 -18.94
C TYR A 216 -21.99 4.25 -19.96
N ILE A 217 -22.27 3.11 -20.59
CA ILE A 217 -23.36 2.92 -21.56
C ILE A 217 -24.27 1.78 -21.10
N ASP A 218 -25.56 2.07 -20.99
CA ASP A 218 -26.60 1.09 -20.71
C ASP A 218 -27.96 1.60 -21.23
N LYS A 219 -29.05 0.87 -20.94
CA LYS A 219 -30.41 1.35 -21.20
C LYS A 219 -30.79 2.43 -20.20
N ASN A 220 -31.38 3.52 -20.69
CA ASN A 220 -31.98 4.59 -19.87
C ASN A 220 -30.99 5.31 -18.91
N ILE A 221 -29.72 5.44 -19.31
CA ILE A 221 -28.76 6.29 -18.60
C ILE A 221 -29.09 7.76 -18.83
N SER A 222 -29.10 8.55 -17.77
CA SER A 222 -29.52 9.96 -17.77
C SER A 222 -28.48 10.83 -17.08
N ILE A 223 -28.62 12.15 -17.26
CA ILE A 223 -27.79 13.16 -16.59
C ILE A 223 -27.90 13.08 -15.07
N ALA A 224 -29.05 12.62 -14.53
CA ALA A 224 -29.21 12.42 -13.09
C ALA A 224 -28.27 11.31 -12.56
N HIS A 225 -28.13 10.20 -13.30
CA HIS A 225 -27.17 9.15 -12.96
C HIS A 225 -25.74 9.67 -13.00
N PHE A 226 -25.39 10.40 -14.06
CA PHE A 226 -24.08 11.02 -14.20
C PHE A 226 -23.74 11.92 -12.99
N LYS A 227 -24.64 12.83 -12.63
CA LYS A 227 -24.43 13.79 -11.53
C LYS A 227 -24.11 13.08 -10.22
N THR A 228 -24.91 12.08 -9.85
CA THR A 228 -24.71 11.33 -8.59
C THR A 228 -23.40 10.54 -8.62
N ILE A 229 -23.14 9.78 -9.68
CA ILE A 229 -21.93 8.95 -9.81
C ILE A 229 -20.67 9.82 -9.72
N ILE A 230 -20.63 10.95 -10.43
CA ILE A 230 -19.48 11.85 -10.38
C ILE A 230 -19.32 12.52 -9.02
N GLN A 231 -20.41 12.94 -8.39
CA GLN A 231 -20.33 13.55 -7.05
C GLN A 231 -19.78 12.56 -6.01
N ASP A 232 -20.22 11.31 -6.05
CA ASP A 232 -19.75 10.26 -5.15
C ASP A 232 -18.28 9.92 -5.45
N PHE A 233 -17.94 9.73 -6.72
CA PHE A 233 -16.57 9.45 -7.15
C PHE A 233 -15.61 10.57 -6.69
N LEU A 234 -15.95 11.84 -6.95
CA LEU A 234 -15.11 12.98 -6.55
C LEU A 234 -15.01 13.15 -5.03
N THR A 235 -16.07 12.82 -4.30
CA THR A 235 -16.06 12.84 -2.82
C THR A 235 -15.00 11.90 -2.28
N VAL A 236 -14.94 10.67 -2.80
CA VAL A 236 -13.94 9.68 -2.38
C VAL A 236 -12.56 10.04 -2.89
N ALA A 237 -12.44 10.43 -4.17
CA ALA A 237 -11.17 10.76 -4.82
C ALA A 237 -10.43 11.95 -4.17
N LEU A 238 -11.17 12.98 -3.75
CA LEU A 238 -10.64 14.14 -3.04
C LEU A 238 -10.56 13.95 -1.52
N GLN A 239 -11.10 12.84 -1.00
CA GLN A 239 -11.21 12.53 0.44
C GLN A 239 -11.93 13.64 1.22
N LYS A 240 -12.92 14.27 0.59
CA LYS A 240 -13.68 15.40 1.12
C LYS A 240 -15.10 15.33 0.62
N LYS A 241 -16.06 15.73 1.44
CA LYS A 241 -17.43 15.96 0.96
C LYS A 241 -17.40 17.14 -0.02
N VAL A 242 -17.77 16.88 -1.27
CA VAL A 242 -17.73 17.91 -2.32
C VAL A 242 -19.11 18.33 -2.79
N GLU A 243 -19.20 19.57 -3.25
CA GLU A 243 -20.29 20.08 -4.05
C GLU A 243 -19.83 20.21 -5.50
N ILE A 244 -20.67 19.77 -6.43
CA ILE A 244 -20.41 19.88 -7.87
C ILE A 244 -21.35 20.88 -8.53
N ARG A 245 -20.84 21.58 -9.52
CA ARG A 245 -21.57 22.49 -10.40
C ARG A 245 -21.33 22.09 -11.85
N MET A 246 -22.40 21.83 -12.58
CA MET A 246 -22.37 21.52 -14.01
C MET A 246 -22.57 22.80 -14.81
N ARG A 247 -21.55 23.24 -15.55
CA ARG A 247 -21.65 24.36 -16.50
C ARG A 247 -21.77 23.79 -17.91
N PRO A 248 -22.72 24.25 -18.74
CA PRO A 248 -22.77 23.85 -20.14
C PRO A 248 -21.45 24.14 -20.84
N ALA A 249 -20.95 23.15 -21.58
CA ALA A 249 -19.74 23.25 -22.38
C ALA A 249 -19.91 22.45 -23.66
N TYR A 250 -19.12 22.79 -24.68
CA TYR A 250 -19.13 22.08 -25.96
C TYR A 250 -17.95 21.13 -26.04
N PHE A 251 -18.24 19.85 -26.27
CA PHE A 251 -17.23 18.89 -26.71
C PHE A 251 -17.83 18.03 -27.85
N PRO A 252 -17.13 17.80 -28.96
CA PRO A 252 -17.69 17.10 -30.13
C PRO A 252 -18.21 15.68 -29.85
N PHE A 253 -17.71 15.01 -28.81
CA PHE A 253 -18.06 13.63 -28.44
C PHE A 253 -19.28 13.51 -27.52
N VAL A 254 -19.86 14.61 -27.02
CA VAL A 254 -21.02 14.59 -26.12
C VAL A 254 -22.07 15.62 -26.48
N GLU A 255 -23.33 15.32 -26.20
CA GLU A 255 -24.44 16.26 -26.27
C GLU A 255 -25.58 15.80 -25.33
N PRO A 256 -25.91 16.55 -24.26
CA PRO A 256 -25.25 17.79 -23.82
C PRO A 256 -23.88 17.55 -23.16
N GLY A 257 -22.96 18.52 -23.35
CA GLY A 257 -21.65 18.60 -22.70
C GLY A 257 -21.62 19.52 -21.47
N PHE A 258 -20.72 19.22 -20.54
CA PHE A 258 -20.55 19.91 -19.27
C PHE A 258 -19.09 20.03 -18.83
N GLU A 259 -18.73 21.18 -18.30
CA GLU A 259 -17.58 21.34 -17.41
C GLU A 259 -18.06 21.19 -15.97
N ILE A 260 -17.33 20.42 -15.17
CA ILE A 260 -17.65 20.16 -13.77
C ILE A 260 -16.69 20.91 -12.87
N ASP A 261 -17.24 21.91 -12.19
CA ASP A 261 -16.54 22.59 -11.11
C ASP A 261 -16.87 21.92 -9.78
N THR A 262 -15.88 21.86 -8.90
CA THR A 262 -16.00 21.29 -7.57
C THR A 262 -15.59 22.32 -6.52
N ARG A 263 -16.27 22.31 -5.37
CA ARG A 263 -15.82 23.02 -4.16
C ARG A 263 -15.98 22.13 -2.92
N TYR A 264 -15.20 22.41 -1.90
CA TYR A 264 -15.23 21.69 -0.63
C TYR A 264 -14.87 22.59 0.55
N GLU A 265 -15.33 22.20 1.73
CA GLU A 265 -14.88 22.81 2.98
C GLU A 265 -13.43 22.41 3.28
N TYR A 266 -12.62 23.37 3.70
CA TYR A 266 -11.26 23.14 4.16
C TYR A 266 -10.95 24.00 5.39
N VAL A 267 -9.98 23.55 6.18
CA VAL A 267 -9.44 24.35 7.29
C VAL A 267 -8.34 25.23 6.74
N ASN A 268 -8.51 26.55 6.85
CA ASN A 268 -7.51 27.50 6.40
C ASN A 268 -6.27 27.38 7.30
N PRO A 269 -5.09 27.05 6.74
CA PRO A 269 -3.89 26.81 7.55
C PRO A 269 -3.36 28.07 8.24
N LYS A 270 -3.77 29.27 7.81
CA LYS A 270 -3.36 30.54 8.42
C LYS A 270 -4.29 30.98 9.56
N THR A 271 -5.59 30.72 9.44
CA THR A 271 -6.61 31.23 10.37
C THR A 271 -7.19 30.14 11.27
N GLY A 272 -7.05 28.86 10.90
CA GLY A 272 -7.69 27.72 11.59
C GLY A 272 -9.20 27.62 11.34
N ASN A 273 -9.79 28.55 10.59
CA ASN A 273 -11.24 28.57 10.35
C ASN A 273 -11.62 27.61 9.23
N LYS A 274 -12.84 27.07 9.32
CA LYS A 274 -13.48 26.33 8.24
C LYS A 274 -13.98 27.32 7.18
N GLU A 275 -13.49 27.15 5.97
CA GLU A 275 -13.84 27.99 4.83
C GLU A 275 -14.23 27.12 3.63
N MET A 276 -15.08 27.66 2.76
CA MET A 276 -15.42 27.00 1.50
C MET A 276 -14.37 27.36 0.45
N SER A 277 -13.86 26.36 -0.29
CA SER A 277 -12.96 26.63 -1.40
C SER A 277 -13.67 27.42 -2.51
N LYS A 278 -12.88 28.10 -3.34
CA LYS A 278 -13.40 28.60 -4.63
C LYS A 278 -13.83 27.40 -5.50
N TRP A 279 -14.72 27.66 -6.45
CA TRP A 279 -15.04 26.70 -7.50
C TRP A 279 -13.79 26.44 -8.33
N MET A 280 -13.47 25.17 -8.54
CA MET A 280 -12.34 24.72 -9.34
C MET A 280 -12.84 23.72 -10.36
N GLU A 281 -12.54 23.96 -11.63
CA GLU A 281 -12.76 22.98 -12.68
C GLU A 281 -11.92 21.73 -12.42
N ILE A 282 -12.55 20.56 -12.47
CA ILE A 282 -11.90 19.27 -12.23
C ILE A 282 -11.99 18.33 -13.42
N LEU A 283 -13.12 18.35 -14.15
CA LEU A 283 -13.33 17.42 -15.25
C LEU A 283 -14.29 17.96 -16.30
N GLY A 284 -14.11 17.51 -17.54
CA GLY A 284 -15.08 17.65 -18.63
C GLY A 284 -15.90 16.36 -18.77
N ALA A 285 -17.18 16.48 -19.12
CA ALA A 285 -18.07 15.34 -19.23
C ALA A 285 -19.28 15.63 -20.11
N GLY A 286 -20.10 14.61 -20.37
CA GLY A 286 -21.40 14.79 -21.01
C GLY A 286 -22.06 13.48 -21.38
N MET A 287 -23.27 13.59 -21.93
CA MET A 287 -23.99 12.45 -22.50
C MET A 287 -23.37 12.11 -23.85
N ILE A 288 -23.01 10.86 -24.10
CA ILE A 288 -22.27 10.46 -25.31
C ILE A 288 -23.08 10.79 -26.56
N HIS A 289 -22.44 11.46 -27.52
CA HIS A 289 -23.06 11.86 -28.77
C HIS A 289 -23.48 10.63 -29.60
N PRO A 290 -24.67 10.61 -30.23
CA PRO A 290 -25.14 9.46 -31.00
C PRO A 290 -24.17 8.95 -32.08
N ASN A 291 -23.41 9.85 -32.72
CA ASN A 291 -22.38 9.47 -33.71
C ASN A 291 -21.28 8.60 -33.10
N VAL A 292 -20.83 8.91 -31.87
CA VAL A 292 -19.80 8.14 -31.17
C VAL A 292 -20.31 6.74 -30.86
N LEU A 293 -21.57 6.61 -30.44
CA LEU A 293 -22.20 5.30 -30.21
C LEU A 293 -22.26 4.49 -31.51
N LYS A 294 -22.72 5.10 -32.62
CA LYS A 294 -22.78 4.43 -33.93
C LYS A 294 -21.41 3.97 -34.41
N GLU A 295 -20.39 4.81 -34.26
CA GLU A 295 -19.01 4.49 -34.63
C GLU A 295 -18.42 3.35 -33.78
N ALA A 296 -18.90 3.19 -32.55
CA ALA A 296 -18.57 2.07 -31.67
C ALA A 296 -19.42 0.81 -31.94
N GLY A 297 -20.34 0.84 -32.90
CA GLY A 297 -21.24 -0.27 -33.23
C GLY A 297 -22.45 -0.40 -32.30
N VAL A 298 -22.79 0.66 -31.56
CA VAL A 298 -23.94 0.71 -30.66
C VAL A 298 -25.06 1.51 -31.33
N ASN A 299 -26.21 0.89 -31.57
CA ASN A 299 -27.37 1.59 -32.13
C ASN A 299 -28.08 2.43 -31.06
N PRO A 300 -28.14 3.78 -31.19
CA PRO A 300 -28.85 4.63 -30.24
C PRO A 300 -30.37 4.36 -30.19
N GLU A 301 -30.95 3.83 -31.27
CA GLU A 301 -32.39 3.55 -31.36
C GLU A 301 -32.84 2.41 -30.43
N ASP A 302 -31.91 1.56 -29.98
CA ASP A 302 -32.17 0.45 -29.04
C ASP A 302 -32.36 0.92 -27.58
N GLY A 303 -32.50 2.23 -27.37
CA GLY A 303 -32.62 2.86 -26.05
C GLY A 303 -31.30 2.87 -25.26
N ARG A 304 -30.16 2.66 -25.94
CA ARG A 304 -28.83 2.72 -25.36
C ARG A 304 -28.39 4.18 -25.27
N THR A 305 -28.14 4.62 -24.05
CA THR A 305 -27.60 5.94 -23.75
C THR A 305 -26.41 5.78 -22.79
N GLY A 306 -25.64 6.84 -22.64
CA GLY A 306 -24.49 6.79 -21.76
C GLY A 306 -23.88 8.15 -21.52
N PHE A 307 -22.97 8.21 -20.56
CA PHE A 307 -22.15 9.39 -20.31
C PHE A 307 -20.67 9.01 -20.37
N ALA A 308 -19.86 10.02 -20.68
CA ALA A 308 -18.42 9.95 -20.57
C ALA A 308 -17.92 11.12 -19.72
N PHE A 309 -16.77 10.94 -19.08
CA PHE A 309 -16.09 11.97 -18.32
C PHE A 309 -14.58 11.83 -18.46
N GLY A 310 -13.86 12.94 -18.30
CA GLY A 310 -12.40 12.96 -18.37
C GLY A 310 -11.81 13.99 -17.44
N MET A 311 -10.82 13.56 -16.66
CA MET A 311 -10.09 14.42 -15.72
C MET A 311 -8.59 14.21 -15.82
N GLY A 312 -7.84 15.28 -15.58
CA GLY A 312 -6.40 15.20 -15.40
C GLY A 312 -6.05 14.72 -14.00
N ILE A 313 -5.32 13.60 -13.88
CA ILE A 313 -4.83 13.09 -12.59
C ILE A 313 -3.89 14.13 -11.97
N ASN A 314 -3.00 14.75 -12.76
CA ASN A 314 -2.08 15.78 -12.28
C ASN A 314 -2.82 16.93 -11.58
N ARG A 315 -3.92 17.42 -12.19
CA ARG A 315 -4.74 18.49 -11.63
C ARG A 315 -5.44 18.05 -10.34
N LEU A 316 -6.02 16.85 -10.34
CA LEU A 316 -6.69 16.29 -9.16
C LEU A 316 -5.71 16.17 -7.98
N VAL A 317 -4.50 15.63 -8.23
CA VAL A 317 -3.43 15.51 -7.23
C VAL A 317 -3.00 16.89 -6.73
N ALA A 318 -2.82 17.85 -7.63
CA ALA A 318 -2.46 19.21 -7.26
C ALA A 318 -3.48 19.85 -6.32
N VAL A 319 -4.78 19.68 -6.61
CA VAL A 319 -5.87 20.16 -5.75
C VAL A 319 -5.91 19.41 -4.41
N ARG A 320 -5.82 18.08 -4.42
CA ARG A 320 -5.91 17.24 -3.22
C ARG A 320 -4.79 17.53 -2.22
N TYR A 321 -3.57 17.75 -2.70
CA TYR A 321 -2.38 17.94 -1.85
C TYR A 321 -1.89 19.40 -1.77
N GLY A 322 -2.59 20.34 -2.41
CA GLY A 322 -2.24 21.76 -2.41
C GLY A 322 -0.92 22.07 -3.13
N ILE A 323 -0.60 21.31 -4.18
CA ILE A 323 0.62 21.50 -4.98
C ILE A 323 0.34 22.59 -6.03
N LYS A 324 1.20 23.60 -6.07
CA LYS A 324 1.02 24.77 -6.96
C LYS A 324 1.68 24.63 -8.33
N ASP A 325 2.64 23.73 -8.45
CA ASP A 325 3.46 23.56 -9.65
C ASP A 325 3.49 22.08 -10.03
N ILE A 326 2.86 21.74 -11.17
CA ILE A 326 2.74 20.35 -11.60
C ILE A 326 4.07 19.76 -12.10
N ARG A 327 5.05 20.60 -12.45
CA ARG A 327 6.36 20.14 -12.93
C ARG A 327 7.14 19.39 -11.86
N LEU A 328 6.77 19.56 -10.58
CA LEU A 328 7.29 18.76 -9.48
C LEU A 328 7.00 17.26 -9.62
N PHE A 329 5.99 16.88 -10.41
CA PHE A 329 5.69 15.48 -10.68
C PHE A 329 6.69 14.82 -11.62
N THR A 330 7.35 15.58 -12.50
CA THR A 330 8.18 15.08 -13.60
C THR A 330 9.66 15.49 -13.50
N ASN A 331 10.01 16.43 -12.60
CA ASN A 331 11.38 16.93 -12.45
C ASN A 331 12.37 15.99 -11.71
N GLY A 332 11.90 14.87 -11.16
CA GLY A 332 12.74 13.88 -10.47
C GLY A 332 13.26 14.30 -9.08
N ASP A 333 12.66 15.30 -8.42
CA ASP A 333 13.10 15.70 -7.08
C ASP A 333 12.80 14.63 -6.00
N LEU A 334 13.84 13.98 -5.49
CA LEU A 334 13.72 12.94 -4.46
C LEU A 334 13.11 13.46 -3.16
N ARG A 335 13.27 14.74 -2.81
CA ARG A 335 12.67 15.32 -1.60
C ARG A 335 11.16 15.38 -1.74
N PHE A 336 10.68 15.75 -2.94
CA PHE A 336 9.26 15.74 -3.25
C PHE A 336 8.70 14.30 -3.20
N LEU A 337 9.40 13.35 -3.83
CA LEU A 337 9.01 11.93 -3.82
C LEU A 337 8.97 11.32 -2.41
N LYS A 338 9.91 11.67 -1.53
CA LYS A 338 9.96 11.18 -0.14
C LYS A 338 8.97 11.88 0.79
N SER A 339 8.43 13.04 0.41
CA SER A 339 7.63 13.87 1.32
C SER A 339 6.20 13.37 1.56
N ARG A 340 5.67 12.40 0.78
CA ARG A 340 4.26 12.01 0.82
C ARG A 340 3.94 10.56 0.47
#